data_AF-V5GGL4-F1
#
_entry.id   AF-V5GGL4-F1
#
_cell.length_a   1.000
_cell.length_b   1.000
_cell.length_c   1.000
_cell.angle_alpha   90.00
_cell.angle_beta   90.00
_cell.angle_gamma   90.00
#
_symmetry.space_group_name_H-M   'P 1'
#
loop_
_entity.id
_entity.type
_entity.pdbx_description
1 polymer ?
#
loop_
_entity_poly.entity_id
_entity_poly.type
_entity_poly.pdbx_seq_one_letter_code
_entity_poly.pdbx_strand_id
1 'polypeptide(L)'
;TSILPTVLLGIRAAWKEDIQATAAEMVYGQHLRLPGEFLHSRRTNEELSTEANFVKDLRRHMESLRPAAVKRHGEKTPFVFKDLATATHVFVRADGVKTQLQNPYDGPFTVIKRDDKTFTVLVRGREVKVSIDRVKPAYCLNDATATRDEDNSLP
;
A
#
# COMPACT_ATOMS: atom_id res chain seq x y z
N THR A 1 13.90 -23.89 -13.28
CA THR A 1 14.25 -22.57 -12.71
C THR A 1 14.98 -21.64 -13.69
N SER A 2 15.23 -22.03 -14.95
CA SER A 2 16.02 -21.26 -15.93
C SER A 2 15.35 -20.00 -16.50
N ILE A 3 14.05 -19.80 -16.29
CA ILE A 3 13.26 -18.73 -16.94
C ILE A 3 13.20 -17.45 -16.07
N LEU A 4 13.29 -17.59 -14.75
CA LEU A 4 13.17 -16.47 -13.82
C LEU A 4 14.19 -15.34 -14.07
N PRO A 5 15.48 -15.62 -14.33
CA PRO A 5 16.45 -14.56 -14.63
C PRO A 5 16.07 -13.75 -15.88
N THR A 6 15.59 -14.40 -16.93
CA THR A 6 15.17 -13.75 -18.18
C THR A 6 13.93 -12.88 -17.98
N VAL A 7 12.95 -13.35 -17.20
CA VAL A 7 11.74 -12.57 -16.87
C VAL A 7 12.10 -11.34 -16.04
N LEU A 8 12.96 -11.48 -15.03
CA LEU A 8 13.43 -10.34 -14.23
C LEU A 8 14.21 -9.33 -15.06
N LEU A 9 15.03 -9.80 -16.00
CA LEU A 9 15.75 -8.94 -16.95
C LEU A 9 14.75 -8.12 -17.80
N GLY A 10 13.73 -8.78 -18.35
CA GLY A 10 12.69 -8.13 -19.13
C GLY A 10 11.92 -7.07 -18.33
N ILE A 11 11.51 -7.37 -17.10
CA ILE A 11 10.81 -6.41 -16.23
C ILE A 11 11.68 -5.18 -15.92
N ARG A 12 12.99 -5.37 -15.71
CA ARG A 12 13.90 -4.26 -15.38
C ARG A 12 14.19 -3.35 -16.56
N ALA A 13 14.25 -3.90 -17.76
CA ALA A 13 14.50 -3.15 -18.99
C ALA A 13 13.21 -2.67 -19.70
N ALA A 14 12.03 -3.04 -19.18
CA ALA A 14 10.76 -2.58 -19.73
C ALA A 14 10.59 -1.07 -19.50
N TRP A 15 10.29 -0.35 -20.59
CA TRP A 15 9.98 1.08 -20.54
C TRP A 15 8.66 1.32 -19.81
N LYS A 16 8.66 2.21 -18.83
CA LYS A 16 7.44 2.62 -18.13
C LYS A 16 7.05 4.03 -18.52
N GLU A 17 5.97 4.16 -19.29
CA GLU A 17 5.48 5.44 -19.81
C GLU A 17 5.16 6.47 -18.72
N ASP A 18 4.71 6.05 -17.53
CA ASP A 18 4.38 7.00 -16.45
C ASP A 18 5.60 7.75 -15.91
N ILE A 19 6.73 7.06 -15.87
CA ILE A 19 7.99 7.56 -15.32
C ILE A 19 8.92 8.02 -16.45
N GLN A 20 8.61 7.66 -17.70
CA GLN A 20 9.44 7.88 -18.88
C GLN A 20 10.87 7.36 -18.64
N ALA A 21 10.99 6.18 -18.02
CA ALA A 21 12.26 5.51 -17.74
C ALA A 21 12.03 4.00 -17.50
N THR A 22 13.08 3.20 -17.62
CA THR A 22 13.11 1.80 -17.16
C THR A 22 13.55 1.71 -15.69
N ALA A 23 13.22 0.60 -15.02
CA ALA A 23 13.62 0.39 -13.63
C ALA A 23 15.15 0.25 -13.49
N ALA A 24 15.82 -0.35 -14.48
CA ALA A 24 17.27 -0.44 -14.51
C ALA A 24 17.94 0.94 -14.66
N GLU A 25 17.41 1.82 -15.50
CA GLU A 25 17.93 3.19 -15.65
C GLU A 25 17.82 4.01 -14.39
N MET A 26 16.69 3.92 -13.67
CA MET A 26 16.53 4.65 -12.42
C MET A 26 17.55 4.24 -11.35
N VAL A 27 18.02 2.99 -11.38
CA VAL A 27 18.97 2.45 -10.41
C VAL A 27 20.41 2.69 -10.85
N TYR A 28 20.72 2.43 -12.12
CA TYR A 28 22.09 2.48 -12.64
C TYR A 28 22.43 3.79 -13.35
N GLY A 29 21.47 4.68 -13.56
CA GLY A 29 21.64 5.95 -14.27
C GLY A 29 21.84 5.81 -15.78
N GLN A 30 21.70 4.60 -16.33
CA GLN A 30 21.90 4.31 -17.76
C GLN A 30 21.06 3.12 -18.22
N HIS A 31 20.77 3.06 -19.52
CA HIS A 31 20.07 1.93 -20.11
C HIS A 31 20.87 0.64 -19.98
N LEU A 32 20.19 -0.45 -19.62
CA LEU A 32 20.80 -1.77 -19.58
C LEU A 32 21.01 -2.30 -21.00
N ARG A 33 22.23 -2.75 -21.31
CA ARG A 33 22.52 -3.41 -22.59
C ARG A 33 21.93 -4.80 -22.61
N LEU A 34 20.93 -5.02 -23.46
CA LEU A 34 20.30 -6.32 -23.60
C LEU A 34 21.03 -7.19 -24.64
N PRO A 35 21.10 -8.52 -24.43
CA PRO A 35 21.57 -9.43 -25.46
C PRO A 35 20.74 -9.26 -26.75
N GLY A 36 21.39 -8.92 -27.87
CA GLY A 36 20.73 -8.65 -29.15
C GLY A 36 20.46 -7.16 -29.47
N GLU A 37 20.79 -6.25 -28.56
CA GLU A 37 20.77 -4.80 -28.81
C GLU A 37 22.00 -4.40 -29.64
N PHE A 38 21.85 -4.33 -30.96
CA PHE A 38 22.95 -3.96 -31.86
C PHE A 38 23.37 -2.50 -31.62
N LEU A 39 24.68 -2.33 -31.39
CA LEU A 39 25.32 -1.06 -31.09
C LEU A 39 25.05 -0.07 -32.23
N HIS A 40 24.31 1.00 -31.96
CA HIS A 40 24.48 2.21 -32.76
C HIS A 40 25.85 2.77 -32.41
N SER A 41 26.71 2.95 -33.42
CA SER A 41 28.00 3.61 -33.26
C SER A 41 27.79 4.90 -32.49
N ARG A 42 28.29 4.94 -31.25
CA ARG A 42 28.43 6.16 -30.47
C ARG A 42 29.25 7.08 -31.37
N ARG A 43 28.63 8.13 -31.93
CA ARG A 43 29.37 9.12 -32.72
C ARG A 43 30.48 9.61 -31.81
N THR A 44 31.70 9.17 -32.12
CA THR A 44 32.96 9.66 -31.58
C THR A 44 33.16 11.04 -32.15
N ASN A 45 32.36 12.00 -31.72
CA ASN A 45 32.66 13.40 -31.99
C ASN A 45 33.05 14.04 -30.68
N GLU A 46 34.36 14.01 -30.48
CA GLU A 46 35.15 15.14 -29.97
C GLU A 46 35.10 15.37 -28.45
N GLU A 47 36.23 15.06 -27.82
CA GLU A 47 36.73 15.63 -26.55
C GLU A 47 35.96 15.20 -25.27
N LEU A 48 36.41 14.29 -24.41
CA LEU A 48 37.57 14.41 -23.51
C LEU A 48 37.97 15.84 -23.06
N SER A 49 37.14 16.87 -23.29
CA SER A 49 37.40 18.22 -22.77
C SER A 49 36.93 18.30 -21.32
N THR A 50 37.84 17.79 -20.46
CA THR A 50 37.89 17.91 -19.00
C THR A 50 36.93 16.97 -18.27
N GLU A 51 37.46 15.86 -17.74
CA GLU A 51 36.76 14.96 -16.80
C GLU A 51 36.07 15.73 -15.67
N ALA A 52 36.63 16.86 -15.22
CA ALA A 52 36.01 17.74 -14.23
C ALA A 52 34.74 18.44 -14.72
N ASN A 53 34.65 18.80 -16.02
CA ASN A 53 33.42 19.35 -16.60
C ASN A 53 32.34 18.26 -16.71
N PHE A 54 32.72 17.04 -17.12
CA PHE A 54 31.80 15.90 -17.14
C PHE A 54 31.23 15.58 -15.75
N VAL A 55 32.08 15.54 -14.71
CA VAL A 55 31.63 15.30 -13.33
C VAL A 55 30.74 16.44 -12.83
N LYS A 56 31.05 17.69 -13.18
CA LYS A 56 30.23 18.86 -12.81
C LYS A 56 28.86 18.83 -13.49
N ASP A 57 28.80 18.44 -14.76
CA ASP A 57 27.56 18.34 -15.50
C ASP A 57 26.73 17.12 -15.07
N LEU A 58 27.38 16.00 -14.75
CA LEU A 58 26.73 14.83 -14.15
C LEU A 58 26.12 15.16 -12.80
N ARG A 59 26.85 15.87 -11.94
CA ARG A 59 26.35 16.30 -10.62
C ARG A 59 25.14 17.23 -10.77
N ARG A 60 25.19 18.19 -11.69
CA ARG A 60 24.04 19.07 -12.00
C ARG A 60 22.83 18.27 -12.50
N HIS A 61 23.05 17.28 -13.37
CA HIS A 61 21.96 16.40 -13.83
C HIS A 61 21.39 15.57 -12.70
N MET A 62 22.22 14.93 -11.87
CA MET A 62 21.76 14.15 -10.71
C MET A 62 21.02 15.00 -9.68
N GLU A 63 21.47 16.24 -9.43
CA GLU A 63 20.76 17.21 -8.59
C GLU A 63 19.39 17.62 -9.18
N SER A 64 19.25 17.60 -10.52
CA SER A 64 17.99 17.89 -11.22
C SER A 64 17.03 16.69 -11.29
N LEU A 65 17.54 15.46 -11.18
CA LEU A 65 16.74 14.24 -11.23
C LEU A 65 15.91 14.09 -9.95
N ARG A 66 14.70 14.64 -9.95
CA ARG A 66 13.68 14.32 -8.96
C ARG A 66 12.96 13.04 -9.39
N PRO A 67 12.71 12.09 -8.47
CA PRO A 67 11.85 10.95 -8.78
C PRO A 67 10.54 11.43 -9.41
N ALA A 68 10.24 10.97 -10.62
CA ALA A 68 9.00 11.35 -11.29
C ALA A 68 7.81 10.91 -10.44
N ALA A 69 6.83 11.80 -10.27
CA ALA A 69 5.61 11.49 -9.55
C ALA A 69 4.91 10.31 -10.24
N VAL A 70 4.92 9.16 -9.58
CA VAL A 70 4.36 7.93 -10.13
C VAL A 70 2.84 8.10 -10.23
N LYS A 71 2.30 8.05 -11.46
CA LYS A 71 0.85 7.97 -11.66
C LYS A 71 0.32 6.66 -11.07
N ARG A 72 -0.60 6.75 -10.13
CA ARG A 72 -1.35 5.58 -9.63
C ARG A 72 -2.46 5.27 -10.62
N HIS A 73 -2.30 4.22 -11.41
CA HIS A 73 -3.38 3.70 -12.25
C HIS A 73 -4.41 2.98 -11.38
N GLY A 74 -5.56 3.64 -11.17
CA GLY A 74 -6.71 3.04 -10.48
C GLY A 74 -7.06 3.75 -9.17
N GLU A 75 -7.67 4.93 -9.26
CA GLU A 75 -8.44 5.51 -8.15
C GLU A 75 -9.84 4.91 -8.12
N LYS A 76 -9.95 3.63 -7.74
CA LYS A 76 -11.26 3.13 -7.31
C LYS A 76 -11.49 3.65 -5.90
N THR A 77 -12.46 4.55 -5.74
CA THR A 77 -12.96 4.89 -4.41
C THR A 77 -13.60 3.65 -3.81
N PRO A 78 -13.01 3.06 -2.74
CA PRO A 78 -13.61 1.89 -2.13
C PRO A 78 -14.95 2.29 -1.51
N PHE A 79 -15.95 1.42 -1.62
CA PHE A 79 -17.19 1.59 -0.89
C PHE A 79 -16.92 1.46 0.61
N VAL A 80 -17.28 2.50 1.37
CA VAL A 80 -17.12 2.53 2.84
C VAL A 80 -18.50 2.74 3.46
N PHE A 81 -18.83 1.92 4.47
CA PHE A 81 -20.05 2.08 5.25
C PHE A 81 -20.00 3.40 6.03
N LYS A 82 -21.01 4.28 5.82
CA LYS A 82 -21.08 5.59 6.50
C LYS A 82 -21.11 5.46 8.02
N ASP A 83 -21.79 4.43 8.52
CA ASP A 83 -21.95 4.16 9.95
C ASP A 83 -20.64 3.77 10.63
N LEU A 84 -19.58 3.44 9.88
CA LEU A 84 -18.29 3.09 10.45
C LEU A 84 -17.62 4.29 11.15
N ALA A 85 -18.01 5.51 10.79
CA ALA A 85 -17.57 6.73 11.46
C ALA A 85 -18.08 6.82 12.91
N THR A 86 -19.27 6.30 13.20
CA THR A 86 -19.95 6.40 14.51
C THR A 86 -20.03 5.07 15.25
N ALA A 87 -19.83 3.94 14.59
CA ALA A 87 -19.98 2.60 15.17
C ALA A 87 -19.01 2.35 16.34
N THR A 88 -19.53 2.04 17.53
CA THR A 88 -18.72 1.74 18.73
C THR A 88 -18.02 0.38 18.65
N HIS A 89 -18.68 -0.59 18.02
CA HIS A 89 -18.17 -1.93 17.81
C HIS A 89 -18.16 -2.29 16.32
N VAL A 90 -17.23 -3.14 15.93
CA VAL A 90 -17.06 -3.58 14.55
C VAL A 90 -16.70 -5.05 14.44
N PHE A 91 -17.17 -5.68 13.37
CA PHE A 91 -16.79 -7.02 12.95
C PHE A 91 -15.54 -6.97 12.08
N VAL A 92 -14.57 -7.85 12.34
CA VAL A 92 -13.30 -7.94 11.58
C VAL A 92 -13.28 -9.20 10.74
N ARG A 93 -12.99 -9.06 9.43
CA ARG A 93 -12.95 -10.18 8.49
C ARG A 93 -11.71 -11.05 8.70
N ALA A 94 -11.92 -12.35 8.80
CA ALA A 94 -10.87 -13.37 8.79
C ALA A 94 -10.49 -13.71 7.34
N ASP A 95 -9.38 -13.13 6.86
CA ASP A 95 -8.87 -13.33 5.48
C ASP A 95 -7.91 -14.52 5.34
N GLY A 96 -7.76 -15.34 6.40
CA GLY A 96 -6.94 -16.55 6.39
C GLY A 96 -7.63 -17.74 5.72
N VAL A 97 -6.93 -18.88 5.65
CA VAL A 97 -7.51 -20.16 5.21
C VAL A 97 -8.64 -20.54 6.16
N LYS A 98 -9.86 -20.66 5.62
CA LYS A 98 -11.05 -20.95 6.41
C LYS A 98 -11.18 -22.46 6.63
N THR A 99 -11.52 -22.83 7.85
CA THR A 99 -12.01 -24.18 8.15
C THR A 99 -13.50 -24.27 7.80
N GLN A 100 -14.01 -25.49 7.59
CA GLN A 100 -15.42 -25.70 7.28
C GLN A 100 -16.31 -25.11 8.39
N LEU A 101 -17.39 -24.43 8.00
CA LEU A 101 -18.35 -23.77 8.89
C LEU A 101 -17.78 -22.64 9.78
N GLN A 102 -16.59 -22.12 9.50
CA GLN A 102 -16.05 -20.97 10.22
C GLN A 102 -16.69 -19.65 9.76
N ASN A 103 -17.09 -18.82 10.73
CA ASN A 103 -17.65 -17.50 10.44
C ASN A 103 -16.62 -16.61 9.72
N PRO A 104 -17.01 -15.90 8.63
CA PRO A 104 -16.09 -15.04 7.90
C PRO A 104 -15.62 -13.80 8.67
N TYR A 105 -16.34 -13.43 9.73
CA TYR A 105 -16.06 -12.28 10.57
C TYR A 105 -16.03 -12.70 12.03
N ASP A 106 -15.07 -12.15 12.77
CA ASP A 106 -14.93 -12.35 14.20
C ASP A 106 -15.44 -11.13 14.95
N GLY A 107 -16.18 -11.42 16.03
CA GLY A 107 -16.55 -10.54 17.14
C GLY A 107 -17.25 -9.22 16.80
N PRO A 108 -18.03 -8.64 17.70
CA PRO A 108 -18.06 -7.18 17.79
C PRO A 108 -16.87 -6.73 18.65
N PHE A 109 -15.83 -6.18 18.03
CA PHE A 109 -14.68 -5.61 18.74
C PHE A 109 -14.87 -4.11 18.95
N THR A 110 -14.50 -3.62 20.13
CA THR A 110 -14.58 -2.19 20.46
C THR A 110 -13.55 -1.40 19.65
N VAL A 111 -13.99 -0.30 19.04
CA VAL A 111 -13.11 0.62 18.30
C VAL A 111 -12.48 1.61 19.27
N ILE A 112 -11.15 1.62 19.36
CA ILE A 112 -10.37 2.53 20.19
C ILE A 112 -10.04 3.81 19.41
N LYS A 113 -9.52 3.64 18.19
CA LYS A 113 -9.08 4.75 17.34
C LYS A 113 -9.48 4.53 15.88
N ARG A 114 -9.83 5.62 15.20
CA ARG A 114 -10.14 5.66 13.77
C ARG A 114 -9.13 6.56 13.06
N ASP A 115 -8.51 6.04 12.00
CA ASP A 115 -7.72 6.79 11.03
C ASP A 115 -8.38 6.65 9.65
N ASP A 116 -7.90 7.40 8.64
CA ASP A 116 -8.49 7.43 7.29
C ASP A 116 -8.62 6.05 6.62
N LYS A 117 -7.57 5.22 6.70
CA LYS A 117 -7.53 3.89 6.07
C LYS A 117 -7.58 2.73 7.06
N THR A 118 -7.52 3.00 8.36
CA THR A 118 -7.30 1.97 9.39
C THR A 118 -8.06 2.23 10.67
N PHE A 119 -8.49 1.15 11.31
CA PHE A 119 -9.13 1.15 12.63
C PHE A 119 -8.22 0.44 13.62
N THR A 120 -8.14 0.95 14.85
CA THR A 120 -7.51 0.25 15.98
C THR A 120 -8.61 -0.32 16.85
N VAL A 121 -8.68 -1.64 16.94
CA VAL A 121 -9.73 -2.38 17.65
C VAL A 121 -9.14 -3.16 18.81
N LEU A 122 -9.92 -3.35 19.87
CA LEU A 122 -9.52 -4.15 21.02
C LEU A 122 -9.88 -5.62 20.78
N VAL A 123 -8.88 -6.45 20.49
CA VAL A 123 -9.04 -7.90 20.31
C VAL A 123 -8.36 -8.61 21.47
N ARG A 124 -9.15 -9.27 22.33
CA ARG A 124 -8.64 -10.04 23.49
C ARG A 124 -7.69 -9.23 24.38
N GLY A 125 -8.02 -7.97 24.64
CA GLY A 125 -7.22 -7.06 25.48
C GLY A 125 -5.99 -6.46 24.79
N ARG A 126 -5.78 -6.70 23.49
CA ARG A 126 -4.69 -6.11 22.71
C ARG A 126 -5.24 -5.17 21.64
N GLU A 127 -4.54 -4.06 21.44
CA GLU A 127 -4.85 -3.15 20.35
C GLU A 127 -4.32 -3.71 19.02
N VAL A 128 -5.21 -3.89 18.06
CA VAL A 128 -4.87 -4.42 16.74
C VAL A 128 -5.30 -3.43 15.66
N LYS A 129 -4.37 -3.09 14.77
CA LYS A 129 -4.63 -2.21 13.64
C LYS A 129 -5.13 -3.01 12.43
N VAL A 130 -6.31 -2.65 11.93
CA VAL A 130 -6.98 -3.31 10.80
C VAL A 130 -7.32 -2.31 9.71
N SER A 131 -7.25 -2.73 8.44
CA SER A 131 -7.69 -1.90 7.30
C SER A 131 -9.21 -1.73 7.31
N ILE A 132 -9.69 -0.56 6.91
CA ILE A 132 -11.12 -0.28 6.73
C ILE A 132 -11.83 -1.31 5.83
N ASP A 133 -11.10 -1.85 4.85
CA ASP A 133 -11.62 -2.84 3.88
C ASP A 133 -11.94 -4.21 4.52
N ARG A 134 -11.48 -4.43 5.76
CA ARG A 134 -11.68 -5.67 6.53
C ARG A 134 -12.71 -5.52 7.65
N VAL A 135 -13.39 -4.38 7.72
CA VAL A 135 -14.24 -4.02 8.87
C VAL A 135 -15.67 -3.77 8.42
N LYS A 136 -16.64 -4.20 9.22
CA LYS A 136 -18.07 -3.90 9.07
C LYS A 136 -18.62 -3.37 10.40
N PRO A 137 -19.51 -2.36 10.41
CA PRO A 137 -20.13 -1.92 11.67
C PRO A 137 -20.90 -3.06 12.33
N ALA A 138 -20.80 -3.15 13.65
CA ALA A 138 -21.63 -4.03 14.46
C ALA A 138 -22.78 -3.21 15.05
N TYR A 139 -24.01 -3.62 14.76
CA TYR A 139 -25.21 -3.02 15.36
C TYR A 139 -25.58 -3.84 16.58
N CYS A 140 -25.23 -3.34 17.77
CA CYS A 140 -25.65 -3.91 19.04
C CYS A 140 -26.92 -3.18 19.50
N LEU A 141 -27.90 -3.92 20.00
CA LEU A 141 -29.06 -3.33 20.67
C LEU A 141 -28.56 -2.71 21.97
N ASN A 142 -28.81 -1.42 22.16
CA ASN A 142 -28.62 -0.80 23.48
C ASN A 142 -29.77 -1.26 24.35
N ASP A 143 -29.56 -2.28 25.20
CA ASP A 143 -30.51 -2.62 26.27
C ASP A 143 -30.43 -1.55 27.36
N ALA A 144 -30.96 -0.38 27.06
CA ALA A 144 -31.14 0.72 28.00
C ALA A 144 -32.50 0.61 28.71
N THR A 145 -32.85 -0.56 29.27
CA THR A 145 -33.99 -0.75 30.18
C THR A 145 -33.80 -1.94 31.13
N ALA A 146 -32.76 -1.94 31.97
CA ALA A 146 -32.64 -2.90 33.07
C ALA A 146 -31.99 -2.30 34.33
N THR A 147 -32.43 -1.10 34.72
CA THR A 147 -32.34 -0.63 36.11
C THR A 147 -33.54 0.26 36.39
N ARG A 148 -34.70 -0.35 36.61
CA ARG A 148 -35.84 0.26 37.28
C ARG A 148 -36.42 -0.78 38.23
N ASP A 149 -36.36 -0.41 39.51
CA ASP A 149 -37.24 -0.84 40.59
C ASP A 149 -36.94 -2.19 41.26
N GLU A 150 -35.90 -2.21 42.10
CA GLU A 150 -35.81 -3.04 43.31
C GLU A 150 -35.48 -2.11 44.48
N ASP A 151 -36.40 -1.19 44.79
CA ASP A 151 -36.42 -0.46 46.06
C ASP A 151 -37.88 -0.36 46.53
N ASN A 152 -38.40 -1.48 47.06
CA ASN A 152 -39.47 -1.45 48.05
C ASN A 152 -39.56 -2.79 48.79
N SER A 153 -38.82 -2.94 49.89
CA SER A 153 -39.19 -3.88 50.94
C SER A 153 -39.14 -3.17 52.28
N LEU A 154 -40.32 -2.88 52.82
CA LEU A 154 -40.71 -2.77 54.24
C LEU A 154 -42.24 -2.59 54.26
N PRO A 155 -42.98 -2.92 55.33
CA PRO A 155 -42.55 -3.03 56.73
C PRO A 155 -42.29 -4.46 57.24
#